data_AF-A0A3N5I2X7-F1
#
_entry.id   AF-A0A3N5I2X7-F1
#
_cell.length_a   1.000
_cell.length_b   1.000
_cell.length_c   1.000
_cell.angle_alpha   90.00
_cell.angle_beta   90.00
_cell.angle_gamma   90.00
#
_symmetry.space_group_name_H-M   'P 1'
#
loop_
_entity.id
_entity.type
_entity.pdbx_description
1 polymer ?
#
loop_
_entity_poly.entity_id
_entity_poly.type
_entity_poly.pdbx_seq_one_letter_code
_entity_poly.pdbx_strand_id
1 'polypeptide(L)'
;MSRGVLALALLAALAAAAFALWPSAPRHPIQATVAVREALAEDRAGFARALAPRPLAFPEDHGPHPDFRTEWWYYTGNLETPAGRHVGFQLTFFRVALSPEEQPRASAWATRQLYVAHFAVTDTAGGRFHAASRASRAALGLAGARAAPFRVWVESWSAEGEGGATRLRAGEGDVAIDLTVSPAKPVVLQGDRGLSRKGPEPGNASLYYSFTRMPARGTVRLGAEALEVSGEAWMDREWSTSALGATVEGWDWFAVQLDDGRELMVYLLRRRDGTNDPFSAGTLVAADGTARRLHGADVRIETLAHWSSPHSGVRYPARWRLSVP
;
A
#
# COMPACT_ATOMS: atom_id res chain seq x y z
N MET A 1 48.00 -45.67 -14.85
CA MET A 1 47.48 -44.40 -15.43
C MET A 1 48.65 -43.63 -16.00
N SER A 2 48.57 -43.17 -17.26
CA SER A 2 49.65 -42.37 -17.85
C SER A 2 49.75 -41.02 -17.14
N ARG A 3 50.95 -40.46 -17.07
CA ARG A 3 51.21 -39.14 -16.44
C ARG A 3 50.26 -38.03 -16.94
N GLY A 4 49.79 -38.14 -18.19
CA GLY A 4 48.83 -37.20 -18.78
C GLY A 4 47.41 -37.28 -18.17
N VAL A 5 46.93 -38.48 -17.82
CA VAL A 5 45.61 -38.65 -17.19
C VAL A 5 45.57 -38.08 -15.77
N LEU A 6 46.68 -38.24 -15.03
CA LEU A 6 46.80 -37.68 -13.68
C LEU A 6 46.85 -36.14 -13.71
N ALA A 7 47.55 -35.57 -14.69
CA ALA A 7 47.64 -34.12 -14.87
C ALA A 7 46.29 -33.49 -15.25
N LEU A 8 45.52 -34.12 -16.14
CA LEU A 8 44.16 -33.68 -16.49
C LEU A 8 43.20 -33.74 -15.30
N ALA A 9 43.27 -34.81 -14.50
CA ALA A 9 42.44 -34.94 -13.30
C ALA A 9 42.76 -33.85 -12.25
N LEU A 10 44.04 -33.52 -12.08
CA LEU A 10 44.48 -32.44 -11.18
C LEU A 10 44.04 -31.07 -11.67
N LEU A 11 44.14 -30.80 -12.97
CA LEU A 11 43.65 -29.55 -13.58
C LEU A 11 42.14 -29.39 -13.44
N ALA A 12 41.37 -30.46 -13.65
CA ALA A 12 39.93 -30.45 -13.46
C ALA A 12 39.54 -30.20 -11.99
N ALA A 13 40.26 -30.83 -11.05
CA ALA A 13 40.04 -30.62 -9.62
C ALA A 13 40.39 -29.19 -9.18
N LEU A 14 41.49 -28.62 -9.70
CA LEU A 14 41.88 -27.24 -9.44
C LEU A 14 40.91 -26.23 -10.05
N ALA A 15 40.38 -26.50 -11.25
CA ALA A 15 39.36 -25.66 -11.89
C ALA A 15 38.02 -25.71 -11.11
N ALA A 16 37.61 -26.90 -10.64
CA ALA A 16 36.42 -27.06 -9.81
C ALA A 16 36.58 -26.36 -8.45
N ALA A 17 37.76 -26.47 -7.82
CA ALA A 17 38.07 -25.76 -6.58
C ALA A 17 38.10 -24.24 -6.78
N ALA A 18 38.69 -23.75 -7.88
CA ALA A 18 38.71 -22.33 -8.22
C ALA A 18 37.31 -21.78 -8.53
N PHE A 19 36.43 -22.59 -9.12
CA PHE A 19 35.03 -22.23 -9.35
C PHE A 19 34.21 -22.22 -8.05
N ALA A 20 34.41 -23.22 -7.17
CA ALA A 20 33.73 -23.30 -5.87
C ALA A 20 34.20 -22.20 -4.89
N LEU A 21 35.45 -21.76 -5.01
CA LEU A 21 36.05 -20.67 -4.24
C LEU A 21 35.95 -19.32 -4.96
N TRP A 22 35.33 -19.27 -6.15
CA TRP A 22 35.11 -18.01 -6.84
C TRP A 22 34.21 -17.15 -5.97
N PRO A 23 34.66 -15.96 -5.53
CA PRO A 23 33.86 -15.11 -4.67
C PRO A 23 32.58 -14.77 -5.42
N SER A 24 31.48 -15.37 -4.96
CA SER A 24 30.14 -14.97 -5.37
C SER A 24 30.02 -13.53 -4.87
N ALA A 25 30.12 -12.55 -5.78
CA ALA A 25 29.80 -11.18 -5.44
C ALA A 25 28.46 -11.21 -4.68
N PRO A 26 28.33 -10.53 -3.53
CA PRO A 26 27.09 -10.53 -2.79
C PRO A 26 25.99 -10.15 -3.78
N ARG A 27 25.10 -11.12 -4.05
CA ARG A 27 23.93 -10.86 -4.88
C ARG A 27 23.07 -9.93 -4.05
N HIS A 28 23.22 -8.64 -4.27
CA HIS A 28 22.27 -7.69 -3.73
C HIS A 28 20.90 -8.14 -4.25
N PRO A 29 19.95 -8.47 -3.36
CA PRO A 29 18.62 -8.81 -3.81
C PRO A 29 18.13 -7.63 -4.64
N ILE A 30 17.78 -7.88 -5.91
CA ILE A 30 17.13 -6.88 -6.74
C ILE A 30 15.74 -6.71 -6.13
N GLN A 31 15.61 -5.72 -5.25
CA GLN A 31 14.32 -5.31 -4.72
C GLN A 31 13.72 -4.33 -5.72
N ALA A 32 12.74 -4.80 -6.49
CA ALA A 32 11.89 -3.90 -7.25
C ALA A 32 11.01 -3.14 -6.25
N THR A 33 11.38 -1.90 -5.95
CA THR A 33 10.54 -0.97 -5.21
C THR A 33 9.81 -0.09 -6.21
N VAL A 34 8.50 0.06 -6.02
CA VAL A 34 7.73 1.08 -6.74
C VAL A 34 7.71 2.32 -5.87
N ALA A 35 8.38 3.38 -6.31
CA ALA A 35 8.17 4.69 -5.73
C ALA A 35 6.74 5.14 -6.05
N VAL A 36 5.84 5.05 -5.06
CA VAL A 36 4.40 5.31 -5.24
C VAL A 36 4.15 6.67 -5.88
N ARG A 37 4.96 7.68 -5.55
CA ARG A 37 4.92 9.00 -6.19
C ARG A 37 5.15 8.93 -7.70
N GLU A 38 6.21 8.26 -8.15
CA GLU A 38 6.54 8.16 -9.57
C GLU A 38 5.44 7.41 -10.34
N ALA A 39 4.92 6.35 -9.73
CA ALA A 39 3.79 5.60 -10.28
C ALA A 39 2.53 6.49 -10.43
N LEU A 40 2.31 7.42 -9.49
CA LEU A 40 1.18 8.33 -9.49
C LEU A 40 1.36 9.61 -10.32
N ALA A 41 2.59 10.02 -10.61
CA ALA A 41 2.87 11.25 -11.35
C ALA A 41 2.99 10.99 -12.87
N GLU A 42 3.50 9.83 -13.26
CA GLU A 42 3.77 9.52 -14.67
C GLU A 42 2.48 9.33 -15.48
N ASP A 43 2.26 10.23 -16.43
CA ASP A 43 1.21 10.08 -17.45
C ASP A 43 1.70 9.17 -18.58
N ARG A 44 0.83 8.25 -19.02
CA ARG A 44 1.12 7.36 -20.14
C ARG A 44 -0.10 7.24 -21.05
N ALA A 45 0.13 7.52 -22.33
CA ALA A 45 -0.85 7.28 -23.38
C ALA A 45 -1.31 5.81 -23.41
N GLY A 46 -2.59 5.61 -23.72
CA GLY A 46 -3.23 4.30 -23.84
C GLY A 46 -3.90 3.77 -22.57
N PHE A 47 -3.64 4.36 -21.40
CA PHE A 47 -4.40 4.04 -20.18
C PHE A 47 -5.61 4.97 -20.00
N ALA A 48 -6.65 4.47 -19.34
CA ALA A 48 -7.80 5.26 -18.91
C ALA A 48 -7.38 6.36 -17.92
N ARG A 49 -8.10 7.48 -17.91
CA ARG A 49 -7.86 8.62 -17.01
C ARG A 49 -9.13 8.92 -16.21
N ALA A 50 -8.96 9.34 -14.95
CA ALA A 50 -10.07 9.73 -14.09
C ALA A 50 -10.51 11.17 -14.45
N LEU A 51 -11.36 11.31 -15.46
CA LEU A 51 -11.74 12.62 -16.00
C LEU A 51 -13.02 13.20 -15.38
N ALA A 52 -13.94 12.34 -14.94
CA ALA A 52 -15.23 12.72 -14.40
C ALA A 52 -15.66 11.73 -13.32
N PRO A 53 -16.57 12.12 -12.40
CA PRO A 53 -17.20 11.18 -11.49
C PRO A 53 -17.90 10.08 -12.28
N ARG A 54 -17.80 8.84 -11.79
CA ARG A 54 -18.58 7.71 -12.29
C ARG A 54 -19.30 7.01 -11.13
N PRO A 55 -20.47 6.41 -11.35
CA PRO A 55 -21.06 5.50 -10.38
C PRO A 55 -20.08 4.37 -10.07
N LEU A 56 -19.91 4.07 -8.78
CA LEU A 56 -19.21 2.87 -8.34
C LEU A 56 -20.22 1.72 -8.17
N ALA A 57 -19.84 0.52 -8.61
CA ALA A 57 -20.62 -0.71 -8.54
C ALA A 57 -19.90 -1.73 -7.67
N PHE A 58 -20.61 -2.30 -6.70
CA PHE A 58 -20.07 -3.30 -5.79
C PHE A 58 -20.80 -4.62 -5.99
N PRO A 59 -20.07 -5.76 -6.07
CA PRO A 59 -18.68 -5.95 -5.66
C PRO A 59 -17.60 -5.63 -6.71
N GLU A 60 -17.95 -5.26 -7.94
CA GLU A 60 -17.02 -5.14 -9.07
C GLU A 60 -15.84 -4.20 -8.78
N ASP A 61 -16.11 -3.02 -8.22
CA ASP A 61 -15.09 -2.00 -7.92
C ASP A 61 -14.23 -2.32 -6.69
N HIS A 62 -14.50 -3.43 -5.98
CA HIS A 62 -13.52 -4.01 -5.06
C HIS A 62 -12.36 -4.66 -5.81
N GLY A 63 -12.59 -5.13 -7.03
CA GLY A 63 -11.60 -5.80 -7.87
C GLY A 63 -10.58 -4.85 -8.53
N PRO A 64 -9.78 -5.39 -9.46
CA PRO A 64 -8.81 -4.60 -10.22
C PRO A 64 -9.47 -3.83 -11.37
N HIS A 65 -8.93 -2.64 -11.69
CA HIS A 65 -9.32 -1.82 -12.84
C HIS A 65 -8.22 -1.77 -13.91
N PRO A 66 -8.02 -2.83 -14.73
CA PRO A 66 -6.81 -3.02 -15.54
C PRO A 66 -6.58 -1.97 -16.63
N ASP A 67 -7.59 -1.16 -16.94
CA ASP A 67 -7.49 -0.05 -17.90
C ASP A 67 -6.75 1.16 -17.32
N PHE A 68 -6.65 1.25 -16.00
CA PHE A 68 -5.87 2.27 -15.30
C PHE A 68 -4.45 1.78 -15.04
N ARG A 69 -3.49 2.70 -15.01
CA ARG A 69 -2.09 2.31 -14.81
C ARG A 69 -1.82 1.84 -13.39
N THR A 70 -2.34 2.56 -12.39
CA THR A 70 -2.04 2.31 -10.98
C THR A 70 -3.29 2.16 -10.14
N GLU A 71 -3.18 1.33 -9.11
CA GLU A 71 -4.21 1.21 -8.10
C GLU A 71 -3.66 0.62 -6.80
N TRP A 72 -4.40 0.80 -5.71
CA TRP A 72 -4.09 0.15 -4.44
C TRP A 72 -5.31 -0.25 -3.61
N TRP A 73 -5.04 -1.21 -2.73
CA TRP A 73 -5.84 -1.58 -1.56
C TRP A 73 -4.97 -1.34 -0.34
N TYR A 74 -5.35 -0.38 0.50
CA TYR A 74 -4.54 0.07 1.61
C TYR A 74 -5.28 -0.10 2.92
N TYR A 75 -4.84 -1.07 3.73
CA TYR A 75 -5.36 -1.32 5.05
C TYR A 75 -4.42 -0.74 6.11
N THR A 76 -4.95 0.03 7.03
CA THR A 76 -4.27 0.52 8.24
C THR A 76 -5.15 0.23 9.45
N GLY A 77 -4.56 0.09 10.63
CA GLY A 77 -5.36 -0.01 11.84
C GLY A 77 -4.57 0.07 13.13
N ASN A 78 -5.30 0.35 14.20
CA ASN A 78 -4.82 0.36 15.56
C ASN A 78 -5.52 -0.76 16.33
N LEU A 79 -4.71 -1.59 16.97
CA LEU A 79 -5.13 -2.79 17.67
C LEU A 79 -4.66 -2.73 19.12
N GLU A 80 -5.33 -3.50 19.95
CA GLU A 80 -5.04 -3.63 21.36
C GLU A 80 -5.24 -5.07 21.81
N THR A 81 -4.35 -5.56 22.69
CA THR A 81 -4.54 -6.84 23.37
C THR A 81 -5.48 -6.69 24.56
N PRO A 82 -6.06 -7.77 25.11
CA PRO A 82 -6.82 -7.71 26.36
C PRO A 82 -6.05 -7.14 27.55
N ALA A 83 -4.71 -7.16 27.51
CA ALA A 83 -3.84 -6.60 28.54
C ALA A 83 -3.46 -5.12 28.29
N GLY A 84 -4.01 -4.48 27.25
CA GLY A 84 -3.78 -3.06 26.96
C GLY A 84 -2.54 -2.74 26.11
N ARG A 85 -1.92 -3.74 25.47
CA ARG A 85 -0.77 -3.50 24.59
C ARG A 85 -1.26 -3.01 23.23
N HIS A 86 -0.84 -1.81 22.85
CA HIS A 86 -1.17 -1.25 21.54
C HIS A 86 -0.24 -1.76 20.44
N VAL A 87 -0.83 -2.09 19.29
CA VAL A 87 -0.13 -2.51 18.09
C VAL A 87 -0.75 -1.81 16.88
N GLY A 88 0.06 -1.12 16.09
CA GLY A 88 -0.35 -0.60 14.79
C GLY A 88 -0.04 -1.59 13.67
N PHE A 89 -0.83 -1.62 12.61
CA PHE A 89 -0.49 -2.39 11.40
C PHE A 89 -0.79 -1.61 10.12
N GLN A 90 -0.07 -1.97 9.06
CA GLN A 90 -0.46 -1.66 7.69
C GLN A 90 -0.23 -2.84 6.77
N LEU A 91 -1.17 -3.05 5.85
CA LEU A 91 -1.05 -3.97 4.73
C LEU A 91 -1.55 -3.30 3.46
N THR A 92 -0.64 -3.05 2.52
CA THR A 92 -0.94 -2.35 1.28
C THR A 92 -0.60 -3.23 0.09
N PHE A 93 -1.47 -3.26 -0.90
CA PHE A 93 -1.21 -3.87 -2.20
C PHE A 93 -1.31 -2.79 -3.28
N PHE A 94 -0.31 -2.70 -4.13
CA PHE A 94 -0.25 -1.83 -5.30
C PHE A 94 -0.22 -2.68 -6.55
N ARG A 95 -0.98 -2.29 -7.57
CA ARG A 95 -0.82 -2.80 -8.93
C ARG A 95 -0.29 -1.68 -9.81
N VAL A 96 0.71 -2.00 -10.62
CA VAL A 96 1.26 -1.13 -11.66
C VAL A 96 1.23 -1.86 -12.99
N ALA A 97 0.51 -1.29 -13.96
CA ALA A 97 0.51 -1.75 -15.33
C ALA A 97 1.72 -1.18 -16.09
N LEU A 98 2.48 -2.07 -16.74
CA LEU A 98 3.67 -1.76 -17.53
C LEU A 98 3.32 -1.36 -18.96
N SER A 99 2.21 -1.88 -19.49
CA SER A 99 1.64 -1.51 -20.80
C SER A 99 0.11 -1.48 -20.73
N PRO A 100 -0.55 -0.62 -21.53
CA PRO A 100 -2.00 -0.57 -21.58
C PRO A 100 -2.57 -1.82 -22.25
N GLU A 101 -1.97 -2.23 -23.36
CA GLU A 101 -2.39 -3.39 -24.12
C GLU A 101 -1.72 -4.66 -23.65
N GLU A 102 -2.47 -5.76 -23.75
CA GLU A 102 -1.96 -7.10 -23.59
C GLU A 102 -1.30 -7.55 -24.89
N GLN A 103 0.01 -7.80 -24.83
CA GLN A 103 0.74 -8.29 -25.98
C GLN A 103 0.76 -9.82 -25.95
N PRO A 104 0.44 -10.50 -27.06
CA PRO A 104 0.60 -11.94 -27.15
C PRO A 104 2.07 -12.29 -26.97
N ARG A 105 2.38 -13.04 -25.92
CA ARG A 105 3.73 -13.46 -25.57
C ARG A 105 3.74 -14.96 -25.31
N ALA A 106 4.75 -15.65 -25.82
CA ALA A 106 4.83 -17.11 -25.74
C ALA A 106 5.13 -17.63 -24.31
N SER A 107 5.71 -16.80 -23.44
CA SER A 107 6.12 -17.21 -22.09
C SER A 107 4.99 -17.07 -21.07
N ALA A 108 4.73 -18.12 -20.29
CA ALA A 108 3.78 -18.08 -19.16
C ALA A 108 4.20 -17.10 -18.04
N TRP A 109 5.45 -16.64 -18.03
CA TRP A 109 5.97 -15.61 -17.13
C TRP A 109 5.74 -14.18 -17.61
N ALA A 110 5.30 -14.04 -18.86
CA ALA A 110 5.06 -12.75 -19.45
C ALA A 110 3.80 -12.14 -18.84
N THR A 111 3.93 -10.91 -18.35
CA THR A 111 2.81 -10.13 -17.85
C THR A 111 3.06 -8.66 -18.16
N ARG A 112 1.98 -7.89 -18.15
CA ARG A 112 2.01 -6.42 -18.12
C ARG A 112 1.66 -5.86 -16.75
N GLN A 113 1.43 -6.70 -15.76
CA GLN A 113 0.95 -6.30 -14.43
C GLN A 113 1.98 -6.70 -13.38
N LEU A 114 2.49 -5.70 -12.67
CA LEU A 114 3.33 -5.88 -11.48
C LEU A 114 2.47 -5.60 -10.26
N TYR A 115 2.57 -6.46 -9.24
CA TYR A 115 2.00 -6.20 -7.93
C TYR A 115 3.11 -6.03 -6.92
N VAL A 116 2.97 -5.04 -6.05
CA VAL A 116 3.86 -4.79 -4.91
C VAL A 116 3.01 -4.77 -3.65
N ALA A 117 3.47 -5.42 -2.58
CA ALA A 117 2.83 -5.38 -1.29
C ALA A 117 3.78 -4.85 -0.23
N HIS A 118 3.27 -4.01 0.67
CA HIS A 118 3.98 -3.51 1.84
C HIS A 118 3.25 -3.96 3.10
N PHE A 119 3.99 -4.52 4.04
CA PHE A 119 3.49 -4.96 5.34
C PHE A 119 4.30 -4.30 6.44
N ALA A 120 3.65 -3.78 7.47
CA ALA A 120 4.33 -3.35 8.68
C ALA A 120 3.49 -3.56 9.94
N VAL A 121 4.21 -3.65 11.05
CA VAL A 121 3.67 -3.70 12.41
C VAL A 121 4.46 -2.73 13.28
N THR A 122 3.76 -1.88 14.02
CA THR A 122 4.31 -0.98 15.03
C THR A 122 4.02 -1.54 16.42
N ASP A 123 5.04 -2.04 17.10
CA ASP A 123 4.98 -2.50 18.49
C ASP A 123 5.35 -1.34 19.41
N THR A 124 4.34 -0.69 20.01
CA THR A 124 4.57 0.51 20.82
C THR A 124 5.24 0.18 22.16
N ALA A 125 4.89 -0.95 22.77
CA ALA A 125 5.49 -1.41 24.02
C ALA A 125 6.97 -1.79 23.83
N GLY A 126 7.30 -2.44 22.71
CA GLY A 126 8.66 -2.78 22.35
C GLY A 126 9.47 -1.64 21.72
N GLY A 127 8.83 -0.52 21.36
CA GLY A 127 9.46 0.59 20.66
C GLY A 127 10.02 0.21 19.28
N ARG A 128 9.40 -0.75 18.59
CA ARG A 128 9.90 -1.32 17.34
C ARG A 128 8.91 -1.14 16.17
N PHE A 129 9.48 -0.88 15.01
CA PHE A 129 8.77 -0.83 13.73
C PHE A 129 9.31 -1.95 12.83
N HIS A 130 8.45 -2.89 12.47
CA HIS A 130 8.77 -4.01 11.59
C HIS A 130 8.15 -3.72 10.22
N ALA A 131 8.94 -3.75 9.15
CA ALA A 131 8.43 -3.52 7.80
C ALA A 131 9.07 -4.46 6.79
N ALA A 132 8.26 -4.91 5.83
CA ALA A 132 8.67 -5.78 4.75
C ALA A 132 7.93 -5.42 3.46
N SER A 133 8.54 -5.76 2.32
CA SER A 133 7.94 -5.58 1.01
C SER A 133 8.10 -6.83 0.15
N ARG A 134 7.13 -7.06 -0.74
CA ARG A 134 7.18 -8.09 -1.78
C ARG A 134 6.77 -7.51 -3.11
N ALA A 135 7.39 -7.96 -4.18
CA ALA A 135 7.01 -7.59 -5.53
C ALA A 135 6.92 -8.85 -6.38
N SER A 136 5.82 -9.01 -7.10
CA SER A 136 5.64 -10.18 -7.95
C SER A 136 4.83 -9.87 -9.20
N ARG A 137 5.02 -10.73 -10.20
CA ARG A 137 4.34 -10.65 -11.49
C ARG A 137 2.93 -11.19 -11.32
N ALA A 138 1.96 -10.58 -12.02
CA ALA A 138 0.67 -11.23 -12.23
C ALA A 138 0.82 -12.35 -13.28
N ALA A 139 1.46 -13.45 -12.86
CA ALA A 139 1.75 -14.61 -13.67
C ALA A 139 1.82 -15.84 -12.76
N LEU A 140 1.40 -17.00 -13.27
CA LEU A 140 1.51 -18.29 -12.56
C LEU A 140 0.87 -18.31 -11.16
N GLY A 141 -0.14 -17.46 -10.92
CA GLY A 141 -0.80 -17.33 -9.62
C GLY A 141 0.03 -16.63 -8.53
N LEU A 142 1.20 -16.08 -8.86
CA LEU A 142 2.08 -15.43 -7.88
C LEU A 142 1.50 -14.13 -7.32
N ALA A 143 0.77 -13.37 -8.12
CA ALA A 143 0.05 -12.20 -7.66
C ALA A 143 -1.19 -11.95 -8.53
N GLY A 144 -2.12 -11.16 -8.00
CA GLY A 144 -3.32 -10.78 -8.72
C GLY A 144 -4.37 -10.14 -7.83
N ALA A 145 -5.48 -9.78 -8.45
CA ALA A 145 -6.69 -9.37 -7.76
C ALA A 145 -7.93 -9.84 -8.53
N ARG A 146 -9.06 -9.97 -7.83
CA ARG A 146 -10.38 -10.26 -8.39
C ARG A 146 -11.49 -9.68 -7.50
N ALA A 147 -12.63 -9.36 -8.10
CA ALA A 147 -13.77 -8.74 -7.40
C ALA A 147 -14.61 -9.75 -6.59
N ALA A 148 -14.89 -10.93 -7.15
CA ALA A 148 -15.81 -11.90 -6.55
C ALA A 148 -15.31 -13.35 -6.72
N PRO A 149 -15.17 -14.13 -5.62
CA PRO A 149 -15.03 -13.62 -4.25
C PRO A 149 -13.80 -12.71 -4.17
N PHE A 150 -13.91 -11.63 -3.38
CA PHE A 150 -12.88 -10.60 -3.32
C PHE A 150 -11.54 -11.20 -2.88
N ARG A 151 -10.48 -10.90 -3.64
CA ARG A 151 -9.12 -11.25 -3.27
C ARG A 151 -8.13 -10.33 -3.96
N VAL A 152 -7.16 -9.83 -3.22
CA VAL A 152 -5.89 -9.27 -3.73
C VAL A 152 -4.74 -9.97 -3.02
N TRP A 153 -3.71 -10.37 -3.76
CA TRP A 153 -2.60 -11.12 -3.19
C TRP A 153 -1.26 -10.87 -3.90
N VAL A 154 -0.19 -11.01 -3.11
CA VAL A 154 1.19 -11.15 -3.57
C VAL A 154 1.79 -12.31 -2.79
N GLU A 155 2.02 -13.42 -3.49
CA GLU A 155 2.44 -14.70 -2.95
C GLU A 155 1.50 -15.16 -1.82
N SER A 156 2.02 -15.30 -0.59
CA SER A 156 1.24 -15.69 0.58
C SER A 156 0.53 -14.53 1.28
N TRP A 157 0.84 -13.27 0.93
CA TRP A 157 0.17 -12.11 1.52
C TRP A 157 -1.14 -11.83 0.78
N SER A 158 -2.21 -11.61 1.52
CA SER A 158 -3.54 -11.45 0.93
C SER A 158 -4.48 -10.58 1.77
N ALA A 159 -5.40 -9.92 1.07
CA ALA A 159 -6.69 -9.52 1.61
C ALA A 159 -7.77 -10.26 0.81
N GLU A 160 -8.59 -11.06 1.49
CA GLU A 160 -9.59 -11.90 0.83
C GLU A 160 -10.89 -11.93 1.63
N GLY A 161 -12.03 -11.90 0.95
CA GLY A 161 -13.31 -11.73 1.63
C GLY A 161 -14.51 -12.18 0.82
N GLU A 162 -15.55 -12.54 1.56
CA GLU A 162 -16.87 -12.91 1.06
C GLU A 162 -17.92 -12.39 2.06
N GLY A 163 -19.06 -11.91 1.57
CA GLY A 163 -20.17 -11.52 2.44
C GLY A 163 -19.89 -10.35 3.41
N GLY A 164 -18.98 -9.43 3.06
CA GLY A 164 -18.72 -8.20 3.82
C GLY A 164 -17.58 -8.28 4.85
N ALA A 165 -17.05 -9.47 5.15
CA ALA A 165 -15.83 -9.62 5.95
C ALA A 165 -14.60 -9.87 5.06
N THR A 166 -13.48 -9.26 5.42
CA THR A 166 -12.19 -9.43 4.74
C THR A 166 -11.16 -9.95 5.74
N ARG A 167 -10.51 -11.06 5.40
CA ARG A 167 -9.36 -11.60 6.12
C ARG A 167 -8.06 -11.04 5.52
N LEU A 168 -7.23 -10.47 6.36
CA LEU A 168 -5.91 -9.92 6.06
C LEU A 168 -4.85 -10.88 6.57
N ARG A 169 -3.95 -11.32 5.70
CA ARG A 169 -2.81 -12.17 6.06
C ARG A 169 -1.53 -11.61 5.46
N ALA A 170 -0.53 -11.41 6.30
CA ALA A 170 0.81 -11.07 5.88
C ALA A 170 1.81 -11.52 6.95
N GLY A 171 3.05 -11.78 6.55
CA GLY A 171 4.10 -12.16 7.48
C GLY A 171 5.46 -12.24 6.84
N GLU A 172 6.46 -11.81 7.60
CA GLU A 172 7.87 -11.85 7.23
C GLU A 172 8.70 -12.23 8.47
N GLY A 173 9.48 -13.29 8.36
CA GLY A 173 10.23 -13.85 9.50
C GLY A 173 9.34 -14.14 10.72
N ASP A 174 9.69 -13.52 11.84
CA ASP A 174 9.04 -13.71 13.13
C ASP A 174 7.83 -12.78 13.37
N VAL A 175 7.46 -11.96 12.38
CA VAL A 175 6.32 -11.03 12.46
C VAL A 175 5.22 -11.41 11.48
N ALA A 176 3.97 -11.45 11.93
CA ALA A 176 2.81 -11.72 11.07
C ALA A 176 1.51 -11.12 11.60
N ILE A 177 0.53 -10.97 10.70
CA ILE A 177 -0.86 -10.66 11.04
C ILE A 177 -1.80 -11.69 10.41
N ASP A 178 -2.85 -12.04 11.14
CA ASP A 178 -4.01 -12.76 10.64
C ASP A 178 -5.25 -12.14 11.27
N LEU A 179 -5.86 -11.20 10.54
CA LEU A 179 -6.92 -10.34 11.04
C LEU A 179 -8.17 -10.52 10.18
N THR A 180 -9.34 -10.49 10.80
CA THR A 180 -10.61 -10.31 10.11
C THR A 180 -11.12 -8.90 10.37
N VAL A 181 -11.41 -8.17 9.31
CA VAL A 181 -11.99 -6.82 9.34
C VAL A 181 -13.35 -6.83 8.64
N SER A 182 -14.28 -5.99 9.09
CA SER A 182 -15.61 -5.89 8.46
C SER A 182 -16.09 -4.45 8.56
N PRO A 183 -16.60 -3.81 7.49
CA PRO A 183 -17.11 -2.45 7.56
C PRO A 183 -18.25 -2.34 8.58
N ALA A 184 -18.15 -1.38 9.50
CA ALA A 184 -19.23 -1.01 10.43
C ALA A 184 -20.09 0.14 9.91
N LYS A 185 -19.65 0.79 8.83
CA LYS A 185 -20.33 1.92 8.18
C LYS A 185 -20.40 1.73 6.67
N PRO A 186 -21.32 2.43 5.99
CA PRO A 186 -21.37 2.46 4.53
C PRO A 186 -20.04 2.91 3.91
N VAL A 187 -19.85 2.54 2.65
CA VAL A 187 -18.72 3.03 1.85
C VAL A 187 -18.75 4.55 1.74
N VAL A 188 -17.57 5.17 1.85
CA VAL A 188 -17.40 6.62 1.71
C VAL A 188 -16.74 6.92 0.38
N LEU A 189 -17.46 7.60 -0.50
CA LEU A 189 -16.91 8.07 -1.77
C LEU A 189 -16.11 9.35 -1.54
N GLN A 190 -14.83 9.35 -1.89
CA GLN A 190 -13.95 10.50 -1.69
C GLN A 190 -14.11 11.53 -2.80
N GLY A 191 -13.79 12.80 -2.51
CA GLY A 191 -13.86 13.88 -3.50
C GLY A 191 -15.28 14.18 -3.99
N ASP A 192 -15.46 14.40 -5.30
CA ASP A 192 -16.79 14.54 -5.93
C ASP A 192 -17.27 13.16 -6.37
N ARG A 193 -18.11 12.52 -5.52
CA ARG A 193 -18.75 11.22 -5.81
C ARG A 193 -17.77 10.15 -6.30
N GLY A 194 -16.60 10.08 -5.65
CA GLY A 194 -15.53 9.14 -5.97
C GLY A 194 -14.39 9.73 -6.79
N LEU A 195 -14.58 10.87 -7.45
CA LEU A 195 -13.49 11.56 -8.16
C LEU A 195 -12.72 12.49 -7.21
N SER A 196 -11.52 12.07 -6.84
CA SER A 196 -10.60 12.83 -5.97
C SER A 196 -9.52 13.52 -6.81
N ARG A 197 -9.69 14.83 -7.04
CA ARG A 197 -8.71 15.66 -7.79
C ARG A 197 -7.50 16.00 -6.94
N LYS A 198 -6.31 15.80 -7.50
CA LYS A 198 -4.99 15.97 -6.87
C LYS A 198 -4.06 16.87 -7.71
N GLY A 199 -4.62 17.61 -8.66
CA GLY A 199 -3.91 18.61 -9.44
C GLY A 199 -4.82 19.40 -10.39
N PRO A 200 -4.26 20.44 -11.05
CA PRO A 200 -5.03 21.35 -11.89
C PRO A 200 -5.43 20.74 -13.23
N GLU A 201 -4.59 19.89 -13.82
CA GLU A 201 -4.81 19.35 -15.16
C GLU A 201 -5.94 18.31 -15.16
N PRO A 202 -6.77 18.25 -16.23
CA PRO A 202 -7.74 17.19 -16.39
C PRO A 202 -7.05 15.83 -16.31
N GLY A 203 -7.58 14.94 -15.48
CA GLY A 203 -7.01 13.62 -15.24
C GLY A 203 -6.05 13.52 -14.05
N ASN A 204 -5.58 14.64 -13.47
CA ASN A 204 -4.85 14.68 -12.18
C ASN A 204 -5.81 14.41 -11.04
N ALA A 205 -6.33 13.19 -11.03
CA ALA A 205 -7.36 12.71 -10.15
C ALA A 205 -7.31 11.19 -10.06
N SER A 206 -7.96 10.68 -9.03
CA SER A 206 -8.19 9.26 -8.85
C SER A 206 -9.65 8.98 -8.63
N LEU A 207 -10.06 7.77 -8.95
CA LEU A 207 -11.30 7.22 -8.43
C LEU A 207 -10.99 6.56 -7.09
N TYR A 208 -11.74 6.94 -6.06
CA TYR A 208 -11.34 6.72 -4.67
C TYR A 208 -12.54 6.56 -3.74
N TYR A 209 -12.54 5.48 -2.97
CA TYR A 209 -13.45 5.29 -1.86
C TYR A 209 -12.74 4.67 -0.65
N SER A 210 -13.40 4.72 0.51
CA SER A 210 -12.89 4.16 1.75
C SER A 210 -13.97 3.38 2.52
N PHE A 211 -13.53 2.38 3.29
CA PHE A 211 -14.24 1.92 4.49
C PHE A 211 -13.53 2.53 5.69
N THR A 212 -14.18 3.50 6.34
CA THR A 212 -13.53 4.37 7.32
C THR A 212 -13.49 3.79 8.74
N ARG A 213 -14.37 2.82 9.01
CA ARG A 213 -14.43 2.10 10.28
C ARG A 213 -14.70 0.63 10.03
N MET A 214 -13.72 -0.19 10.39
CA MET A 214 -13.76 -1.63 10.21
C MET A 214 -13.29 -2.31 11.49
N PRO A 215 -14.19 -2.76 12.38
CA PRO A 215 -13.81 -3.56 13.53
C PRO A 215 -12.92 -4.72 13.12
N ALA A 216 -11.75 -4.79 13.75
CA ALA A 216 -10.69 -5.72 13.47
C ALA A 216 -10.52 -6.68 14.65
N ARG A 217 -10.33 -7.97 14.35
CA ARG A 217 -10.01 -9.00 15.36
C ARG A 217 -9.11 -10.07 14.77
N GLY A 218 -8.29 -10.70 15.60
CA GLY A 218 -7.48 -11.84 15.19
C GLY A 218 -6.16 -11.86 15.93
N THR A 219 -5.09 -12.22 15.23
CA THR A 219 -3.77 -12.39 15.85
C THR A 219 -2.70 -11.53 15.20
N VAL A 220 -1.78 -11.04 16.04
CA VAL A 220 -0.50 -10.48 15.63
C VAL A 220 0.60 -11.31 16.25
N ARG A 221 1.52 -11.81 15.43
CA ARG A 221 2.71 -12.51 15.91
C ARG A 221 3.90 -11.55 15.95
N LEU A 222 4.58 -11.49 17.08
CA LEU A 222 5.80 -10.72 17.30
C LEU A 222 6.84 -11.63 17.98
N GLY A 223 7.80 -12.14 17.21
CA GLY A 223 8.76 -13.10 17.75
C GLY A 223 8.10 -14.44 18.04
N ALA A 224 8.24 -14.89 19.30
CA ALA A 224 7.59 -16.09 19.82
C ALA A 224 6.17 -15.82 20.36
N GLU A 225 5.78 -14.55 20.52
CA GLU A 225 4.46 -14.18 21.05
C GLU A 225 3.41 -14.17 19.94
N ALA A 226 2.28 -14.83 20.19
CA ALA A 226 1.05 -14.67 19.41
C ALA A 226 0.06 -13.88 20.26
N LEU A 227 -0.25 -12.67 19.84
CA LEU A 227 -1.12 -11.73 20.54
C LEU A 227 -2.52 -11.82 19.95
N GLU A 228 -3.50 -12.22 20.76
CA GLU A 228 -4.91 -11.98 20.46
C GLU A 228 -5.19 -10.49 20.56
N VAL A 229 -5.82 -9.94 19.54
CA VAL A 229 -6.03 -8.49 19.41
C VAL A 229 -7.42 -8.16 18.87
N SER A 230 -7.88 -6.98 19.24
CA SER A 230 -9.05 -6.33 18.65
C SER A 230 -8.80 -4.83 18.47
N GLY A 231 -9.55 -4.18 17.59
CA GLY A 231 -9.44 -2.75 17.39
C GLY A 231 -10.17 -2.27 16.15
N GLU A 232 -9.65 -1.24 15.52
CA GLU A 232 -10.26 -0.60 14.35
C GLU A 232 -9.29 -0.54 13.18
N ALA A 233 -9.81 -0.84 12.00
CA ALA A 233 -9.10 -0.70 10.75
C ALA A 233 -9.81 0.29 9.80
N TRP A 234 -9.03 0.75 8.84
CA TRP A 234 -9.43 1.61 7.73
C TRP A 234 -8.98 0.93 6.43
N MET A 235 -9.79 1.02 5.38
CA MET A 235 -9.41 0.59 4.04
C MET A 235 -9.61 1.71 3.03
N ASP A 236 -8.56 2.00 2.27
CA ASP A 236 -8.60 2.86 1.09
C ASP A 236 -8.47 2.04 -0.19
N ARG A 237 -9.34 2.34 -1.15
CA ARG A 237 -9.28 1.81 -2.50
C ARG A 237 -9.19 2.95 -3.50
N GLU A 238 -8.09 3.02 -4.21
CA GLU A 238 -7.85 4.10 -5.18
C GLU A 238 -7.25 3.57 -6.48
N TRP A 239 -7.62 4.15 -7.62
CA TRP A 239 -7.01 3.87 -8.91
C TRP A 239 -6.95 5.11 -9.83
N SER A 240 -5.87 5.19 -10.62
CA SER A 240 -5.57 6.33 -11.49
C SER A 240 -4.52 5.98 -12.56
N THR A 241 -4.17 6.95 -13.41
CA THR A 241 -3.03 6.83 -14.33
C THR A 241 -1.98 7.90 -14.06
N SER A 242 -2.42 9.14 -13.83
CA SER A 242 -1.58 10.27 -13.42
C SER A 242 -2.40 11.11 -12.45
N ALA A 243 -2.29 10.86 -11.15
CA ALA A 243 -3.07 11.55 -10.14
C ALA A 243 -2.38 12.83 -9.65
N LEU A 244 -1.07 12.79 -9.46
CA LEU A 244 -0.33 13.89 -8.83
C LEU A 244 0.09 14.93 -9.85
N GLY A 245 -0.16 16.21 -9.54
CA GLY A 245 0.37 17.31 -10.35
C GLY A 245 1.91 17.39 -10.30
N ALA A 246 2.52 17.92 -11.36
CA ALA A 246 3.98 17.97 -11.53
C ALA A 246 4.73 18.74 -10.42
N THR A 247 4.04 19.62 -9.69
CA THR A 247 4.61 20.41 -8.59
C THR A 247 4.56 19.69 -7.23
N VAL A 248 3.91 18.53 -7.14
CA VAL A 248 3.76 17.76 -5.91
C VAL A 248 4.98 16.86 -5.69
N GLU A 249 5.69 17.10 -4.59
CA GLU A 249 6.89 16.34 -4.21
C GLU A 249 6.58 15.14 -3.32
N GLY A 250 5.47 15.18 -2.58
CA GLY A 250 5.01 14.13 -1.68
C GLY A 250 3.66 14.47 -1.08
N TRP A 251 3.22 13.69 -0.09
CA TRP A 251 1.99 13.98 0.63
C TRP A 251 2.06 13.53 2.09
N ASP A 252 1.29 14.21 2.94
CA ASP A 252 0.89 13.70 4.24
C ASP A 252 -0.54 13.17 4.13
N TRP A 253 -0.86 12.03 4.73
CA TRP A 253 -2.19 11.45 4.74
C TRP A 253 -2.58 11.01 6.14
N PHE A 254 -3.80 11.31 6.54
CA PHE A 254 -4.37 11.01 7.85
C PHE A 254 -5.69 10.26 7.65
N ALA A 255 -5.85 9.16 8.37
CA ALA A 255 -7.13 8.53 8.66
C ALA A 255 -7.29 8.47 10.18
N VAL A 256 -8.32 9.12 10.68
CA VAL A 256 -8.58 9.26 12.11
C VAL A 256 -9.97 8.76 12.41
N GLN A 257 -10.08 7.80 13.33
CA GLN A 257 -11.33 7.38 13.93
C GLN A 257 -11.46 8.04 15.31
N LEU A 258 -12.54 8.80 15.53
CA LEU A 258 -12.82 9.48 16.80
C LEU A 258 -13.75 8.63 17.67
N ASP A 259 -13.66 8.83 18.98
CA ASP A 259 -14.43 8.07 19.98
C ASP A 259 -15.94 8.36 19.93
N ASP A 260 -16.33 9.54 19.45
CA ASP A 260 -17.74 9.90 19.22
C ASP A 260 -18.32 9.29 17.93
N GLY A 261 -17.58 8.38 17.31
CA GLY A 261 -17.96 7.68 16.11
C GLY A 261 -17.75 8.48 14.84
N ARG A 262 -17.21 9.71 14.85
CA ARG A 262 -16.84 10.41 13.61
C ARG A 262 -15.53 9.86 13.04
N GLU A 263 -15.31 10.06 11.75
CA GLU A 263 -14.03 9.76 11.10
C GLU A 263 -13.56 10.91 10.22
N LEU A 264 -12.25 11.06 10.07
CA LEU A 264 -11.64 12.10 9.27
C LEU A 264 -10.55 11.50 8.37
N MET A 265 -10.69 11.70 7.06
CA MET A 265 -9.61 11.52 6.10
C MET A 265 -9.10 12.89 5.67
N VAL A 266 -7.79 13.11 5.67
CA VAL A 266 -7.16 14.31 5.12
C VAL A 266 -5.91 13.91 4.37
N TYR A 267 -5.70 14.48 3.19
CA TYR A 267 -4.41 14.44 2.52
C TYR A 267 -3.92 15.85 2.20
N LEU A 268 -2.63 16.06 2.37
CA LEU A 268 -1.93 17.29 2.08
C LEU A 268 -0.89 17.00 1.01
N LEU A 269 -1.06 17.59 -0.16
CA LEU A 269 -0.09 17.47 -1.24
C LEU A 269 1.00 18.51 -1.00
N ARG A 270 2.23 18.05 -0.79
CA ARG A 270 3.38 18.91 -0.47
C ARG A 270 4.05 19.37 -1.75
N ARG A 271 4.30 20.67 -1.84
CA ARG A 271 5.11 21.28 -2.89
C ARG A 271 6.56 21.38 -2.45
N ARG A 272 7.46 21.54 -3.43
CA ARG A 272 8.91 21.66 -3.20
C ARG A 272 9.33 22.90 -2.41
N ASP A 273 8.51 23.95 -2.45
CA ASP A 273 8.70 25.16 -1.65
C ASP A 273 8.25 25.01 -0.18
N GLY A 274 7.78 23.82 0.21
CA GLY A 274 7.30 23.50 1.56
C GLY A 274 5.83 23.89 1.80
N THR A 275 5.17 24.53 0.83
CA THR A 275 3.74 24.87 0.93
C THR A 275 2.85 23.66 0.60
N ASN A 276 1.56 23.76 0.95
CA ASN A 276 0.55 22.78 0.55
C ASN A 276 -0.08 23.19 -0.78
N ASP A 277 -0.29 22.22 -1.67
CA ASP A 277 -1.02 22.43 -2.90
C ASP A 277 -2.53 22.63 -2.61
N PRO A 278 -3.23 23.55 -3.31
CA PRO A 278 -4.66 23.81 -3.12
C PRO A 278 -5.56 22.61 -3.43
N PHE A 279 -5.05 21.57 -4.10
CA PHE A 279 -5.77 20.31 -4.30
C PHE A 279 -5.68 19.35 -3.11
N SER A 280 -5.05 19.76 -2.01
CA SER A 280 -5.20 19.12 -0.70
C SER A 280 -6.67 19.15 -0.27
N ALA A 281 -7.15 18.06 0.33
CA ALA A 281 -8.56 17.92 0.68
C ALA A 281 -8.75 16.92 1.82
N GLY A 282 -9.99 16.78 2.26
CA GLY A 282 -10.37 15.74 3.20
C GLY A 282 -11.85 15.39 3.12
N THR A 283 -12.26 14.50 3.99
CA THR A 283 -13.64 14.08 4.17
C THR A 283 -13.88 13.85 5.65
N LEU A 284 -14.88 14.55 6.20
CA LEU A 284 -15.40 14.32 7.54
C LEU A 284 -16.62 13.40 7.42
N VAL A 285 -16.59 12.28 8.12
CA VAL A 285 -17.68 11.30 8.16
C VAL A 285 -18.34 11.41 9.53
N ALA A 286 -19.65 11.65 9.52
CA ALA A 286 -20.46 11.73 10.72
C ALA A 286 -20.69 10.33 11.34
N ALA A 287 -21.15 10.30 12.59
CA ALA A 287 -21.42 9.05 13.31
C ALA A 287 -22.42 8.14 12.57
N ASP A 288 -23.38 8.73 11.84
CA ASP A 288 -24.38 8.04 11.01
C ASP A 288 -23.85 7.55 9.65
N GLY A 289 -22.60 7.88 9.31
CA GLY A 289 -21.96 7.55 8.03
C GLY A 289 -22.12 8.62 6.94
N THR A 290 -22.81 9.73 7.20
CA THR A 290 -22.93 10.84 6.26
C THR A 290 -21.55 11.48 6.03
N ALA A 291 -21.11 11.57 4.78
CA ALA A 291 -19.81 12.13 4.42
C ALA A 291 -19.94 13.59 3.95
N ARG A 292 -19.14 14.47 4.55
CA ARG A 292 -18.95 15.87 4.16
C ARG A 292 -17.55 16.05 3.60
N ARG A 293 -17.47 16.46 2.33
CA ARG A 293 -16.20 16.86 1.72
C ARG A 293 -15.63 18.11 2.39
N LEU A 294 -14.32 18.10 2.60
CA LEU A 294 -13.53 19.23 3.05
C LEU A 294 -12.64 19.72 1.90
N HIS A 295 -12.70 21.01 1.60
CA HIS A 295 -11.79 21.66 0.67
C HIS A 295 -10.49 22.05 1.37
N GLY A 296 -9.44 22.38 0.61
CA GLY A 296 -8.16 22.78 1.19
C GLY A 296 -8.26 23.95 2.18
N ALA A 297 -9.22 24.87 2.00
CA ALA A 297 -9.44 25.99 2.92
C ALA A 297 -10.08 25.57 4.26
N ASP A 298 -10.75 24.42 4.31
CA ASP A 298 -11.36 23.87 5.53
C ASP A 298 -10.32 23.20 6.43
N VAL A 299 -9.20 22.77 5.86
CA VAL A 299 -8.18 21.97 6.56
C VAL A 299 -6.99 22.86 6.93
N ARG A 300 -6.71 22.94 8.23
CA ARG A 300 -5.48 23.57 8.73
C ARG A 300 -4.63 22.53 9.44
N ILE A 301 -3.36 22.46 9.05
CA ILE A 301 -2.37 21.65 9.76
C ILE A 301 -1.22 22.53 10.23
N GLU A 302 -0.75 22.27 11.44
CA GLU A 302 0.45 22.87 12.01
C GLU A 302 1.37 21.74 12.47
N THR A 303 2.61 21.73 11.98
CA THR A 303 3.63 20.78 12.45
C THR A 303 4.21 21.28 13.76
N LEU A 304 3.94 20.57 14.85
CA LEU A 304 4.37 20.93 16.20
C LEU A 304 5.73 20.35 16.59
N ALA A 305 6.12 19.21 15.99
CA ALA A 305 7.42 18.58 16.25
C ALA A 305 7.87 17.76 15.05
N HIS A 306 9.17 17.47 15.02
CA HIS A 306 9.81 16.67 13.99
C HIS A 306 10.67 15.59 14.62
N TRP A 307 10.84 14.49 13.90
CA TRP A 307 11.78 13.42 14.22
C TRP A 307 12.73 13.21 13.04
N SER A 308 14.02 13.05 13.31
CA SER A 308 15.02 12.76 12.30
C SER A 308 15.41 11.30 12.35
N SER A 309 15.34 10.61 11.22
CA SER A 309 15.76 9.22 11.11
C SER A 309 17.28 9.11 11.30
N PRO A 310 17.76 8.34 12.30
CA PRO A 310 19.20 8.13 12.47
C PRO A 310 19.82 7.30 11.34
N HIS A 311 19.00 6.56 10.57
CA HIS A 311 19.45 5.71 9.47
C HIS A 311 19.53 6.44 8.12
N SER A 312 18.52 7.26 7.81
CA SER A 312 18.43 7.94 6.51
C SER A 312 18.76 9.43 6.56
N GLY A 313 18.81 10.03 7.75
CA GLY A 313 18.94 11.48 7.94
C GLY A 313 17.67 12.27 7.57
N VAL A 314 16.64 11.62 7.02
CA VAL A 314 15.39 12.28 6.64
C VAL A 314 14.66 12.78 7.89
N ARG A 315 14.20 14.03 7.82
CA ARG A 315 13.44 14.70 8.89
C ARG A 315 11.95 14.67 8.58
N TYR A 316 11.20 13.97 9.43
CA TYR A 316 9.76 13.81 9.29
C TYR A 316 9.02 14.72 10.27
N PRO A 317 7.89 15.35 9.88
CA PRO A 317 6.95 15.85 10.86
C PRO A 317 6.45 14.65 11.71
N ALA A 318 6.39 14.81 13.02
CA ALA A 318 6.09 13.71 13.96
C ALA A 318 5.00 14.08 14.99
N ARG A 319 4.60 15.35 15.03
CA ARG A 319 3.48 15.83 15.84
C ARG A 319 2.78 16.94 15.08
N TRP A 320 1.46 16.87 15.04
CA TRP A 320 0.63 17.82 14.32
C TRP A 320 -0.50 18.35 15.20
N ARG A 321 -0.96 19.56 14.89
CA ARG A 321 -2.29 20.04 15.23
C ARG A 321 -3.08 20.11 13.92
N LEU A 322 -4.14 19.31 13.83
CA LEU A 322 -5.06 19.30 12.70
C LEU A 322 -6.37 19.95 13.14
N SER A 323 -6.91 20.86 12.33
CA SER A 323 -8.18 21.54 12.58
C SER A 323 -9.03 21.55 11.32
N VAL A 324 -10.30 21.23 11.51
CA VAL A 324 -11.36 21.22 10.48
C VAL A 324 -12.60 21.94 11.04
N PRO A 325 -13.54 22.39 10.19
CA PRO A 325 -14.69 23.20 10.63
C PRO A 325 -15.64 22.47 11.57
#